data_AF-A0A0D7KKK5-F1
#
_entry.id   AF-A0A0D7KKK5-F1
#
_cell.length_a   1.000
_cell.length_b   1.000
_cell.length_c   1.000
_cell.angle_alpha   90.00
_cell.angle_beta   90.00
_cell.angle_gamma   90.00
#
_symmetry.space_group_name_H-M   'P 1'
#
loop_
_entity.id
_entity.type
_entity.pdbx_description
1 polymer ?
#
loop_
_entity_poly.entity_id
_entity_poly.type
_entity_poly.pdbx_seq_one_letter_code
_entity_poly.pdbx_strand_id
1 'polypeptide(L)' 'MGALVRRIARYLIDRWNGLSSWVKKAIEYIAGSAIVEAIMSGFDALVNYLSGFGQSVLEAIARILGL' A
#
# COMPACT_ATOMS: atom_id res chain seq x y z
N MET A 1 12.50 1.52 7.96
CA MET A 1 11.35 2.15 7.28
C MET A 1 11.36 1.98 5.76
N GLY A 2 12.40 2.43 5.03
CA GLY A 2 12.38 2.40 3.55
C GLY A 2 12.22 1.03 2.88
N ALA A 3 12.72 -0.06 3.47
CA ALA A 3 12.60 -1.40 2.90
C ALA A 3 11.15 -1.93 2.92
N LEU A 4 10.43 -1.75 4.03
CA LEU A 4 9.03 -2.18 4.16
C LEU A 4 8.12 -1.38 3.21
N VAL A 5 8.29 -0.05 3.17
CA VAL A 5 7.55 0.84 2.26
C VAL A 5 7.73 0.40 0.81
N ARG A 6 8.98 0.20 0.37
CA ARG A 6 9.27 -0.24 -1.02
C ARG A 6 8.69 -1.61 -1.33
N ARG A 7 8.69 -2.53 -0.35
CA ARG A 7 8.14 -3.88 -0.51
C ARG A 7 6.61 -3.86 -0.64
N ILE A 8 5.93 -3.08 0.21
CA ILE A 8 4.49 -2.84 0.11
C ILE A 8 4.16 -2.18 -1.25
N ALA A 9 4.88 -1.11 -1.61
CA ALA A 9 4.65 -0.41 -2.86
C ALA A 9 4.79 -1.32 -4.08
N ARG A 10 5.87 -2.13 -4.14
CA ARG A 10 6.08 -3.09 -5.22
C ARG A 10 4.94 -4.10 -5.28
N TYR A 11 4.57 -4.68 -4.14
CA TYR A 11 3.50 -5.67 -4.07
C TYR A 11 2.17 -5.11 -4.58
N LEU A 12 1.80 -3.91 -4.13
CA LEU A 12 0.57 -3.25 -4.53
C LEU A 12 0.58 -2.98 -6.03
N ILE A 13 1.64 -2.41 -6.59
CA ILE A 13 1.71 -2.18 -8.05
C ILE A 13 1.54 -3.46 -8.85
N ASP A 14 2.25 -4.52 -8.47
CA ASP A 14 2.29 -5.74 -9.27
C ASP A 14 0.97 -6.53 -9.15
N ARG A 15 0.27 -6.43 -8.01
CA ARG A 15 -0.85 -7.32 -7.68
C ARG A 15 -2.18 -6.63 -7.43
N TRP A 16 -2.24 -5.30 -7.35
CA TRP A 16 -3.44 -4.55 -6.95
C TRP A 16 -4.68 -5.02 -7.68
N ASN A 17 -4.65 -5.10 -9.01
CA ASN A 17 -5.79 -5.51 -9.81
C ASN A 17 -6.30 -6.92 -9.48
N GLY A 18 -5.40 -7.85 -9.12
CA GLY A 18 -5.72 -9.22 -8.71
C GLY A 18 -6.09 -9.38 -7.23
N LEU A 19 -5.97 -8.35 -6.40
CA LEU A 19 -6.41 -8.41 -5.01
C LEU A 19 -7.94 -8.47 -4.93
N SER A 20 -8.43 -9.22 -3.96
CA SER A 20 -9.85 -9.29 -3.66
C SER A 20 -10.39 -7.92 -3.24
N SER A 21 -11.68 -7.69 -3.48
CA SER A 21 -12.34 -6.44 -3.11
C SER A 21 -12.26 -6.16 -1.60
N TRP A 22 -12.19 -7.20 -0.76
CA TRP A 22 -12.05 -7.04 0.69
C TRP A 22 -10.66 -6.53 1.07
N VAL A 23 -9.58 -7.01 0.42
CA VAL A 23 -8.21 -6.54 0.67
C VAL A 23 -8.09 -5.07 0.25
N LYS A 24 -8.59 -4.73 -0.93
CA LYS A 24 -8.58 -3.34 -1.44
C LYS A 24 -9.27 -2.39 -0.46
N LYS A 25 -10.48 -2.74 -0.02
CA LYS A 25 -11.22 -1.95 0.99
C LYS A 25 -10.49 -1.84 2.32
N ALA A 26 -9.87 -2.91 2.81
CA ALA A 26 -9.14 -2.86 4.08
C ALA A 26 -7.93 -1.91 3.99
N ILE A 27 -7.23 -1.93 2.86
CA ILE A 27 -6.09 -1.03 2.61
C ILE A 27 -6.56 0.41 2.45
N GLU A 28 -7.62 0.66 1.68
CA GLU A 28 -8.23 1.99 1.54
C GLU A 28 -8.77 2.54 2.88
N TYR A 29 -9.26 1.66 3.77
CA TYR A 29 -9.71 2.07 5.11
C TYR A 29 -8.54 2.54 5.99
N ILE A 30 -7.38 1.91 5.86
CA ILE A 30 -6.20 2.19 6.70
C ILE A 30 -5.37 3.34 6.14
N ALA A 31 -5.10 3.33 4.83
CA ALA A 31 -4.27 4.31 4.17
C ALA A 31 -5.07 5.51 3.66
N GLY A 32 -6.38 5.36 3.47
CA GLY A 32 -7.22 6.33 2.77
C GLY A 32 -7.37 6.00 1.29
N SER A 33 -8.43 6.53 0.67
CA SER A 33 -8.77 6.28 -0.76
C SER A 33 -7.71 6.81 -1.74
N ALA A 34 -6.92 7.80 -1.34
CA ALA A 34 -5.83 8.35 -2.15
C ALA A 34 -4.71 7.33 -2.46
N ILE A 35 -4.66 6.19 -1.75
CA ILE A 35 -3.74 5.10 -2.09
C ILE A 35 -3.99 4.55 -3.50
N VAL A 36 -5.25 4.56 -3.97
CA VAL A 36 -5.61 4.05 -5.30
C VAL A 36 -5.00 4.93 -6.38
N GLU A 37 -5.08 6.25 -6.22
CA GLU A 37 -4.45 7.22 -7.13
C GLU A 37 -2.93 7.09 -7.11
N ALA A 38 -2.35 6.88 -5.92
CA ALA A 38 -0.91 6.67 -5.78
C ALA A 38 -0.44 5.39 -6.49
N ILE A 39 -1.22 4.30 -6.41
CA ILE A 39 -0.95 3.05 -7.14
C ILE A 39 -1.01 3.29 -8.66
N MET A 40 -2.05 3.97 -9.14
CA MET A 40 -2.20 4.28 -10.57
C MET A 40 -1.09 5.21 -11.10
N SER A 41 -0.57 6.08 -10.24
CA SER A 41 0.52 7.02 -10.57
C SER A 41 1.90 6.35 -10.64
N GLY A 42 2.04 5.11 -10.17
CA GLY A 42 3.27 4.34 -10.28
C GLY A 42 4.10 4.28 -8.99
N PHE A 43 5.24 3.58 -9.07
CA PHE A 43 5.97 3.09 -7.90
C PHE A 43 6.48 4.22 -7.00
N ASP A 44 7.10 5.24 -7.58
CA ASP A 44 7.68 6.34 -6.80
C ASP A 44 6.59 7.19 -6.12
N ALA A 45 5.44 7.39 -6.77
CA ALA A 45 4.29 8.08 -6.17
C ALA A 45 3.76 7.30 -4.95
N LEU A 46 3.62 5.98 -5.08
CA LEU A 46 3.19 5.12 -3.99
C LEU A 46 4.20 5.04 -2.85
N VAL A 47 5.49 4.97 -3.16
CA VAL A 47 6.56 5.01 -2.13
C VAL A 47 6.51 6.34 -1.38
N ASN A 48 6.36 7.46 -2.07
CA ASN A 48 6.26 8.79 -1.44
C ASN A 48 5.03 8.87 -0.53
N TYR A 49 3.88 8.43 -1.04
CA TYR A 49 2.63 8.36 -0.28
C TYR A 49 2.77 7.50 0.99
N LEU A 50 3.31 6.29 0.85
CA LEU A 50 3.49 5.37 1.97
C LEU A 50 4.53 5.87 2.99
N SER A 51 5.52 6.64 2.55
CA SER A 51 6.54 7.22 3.43
C SER A 51 5.98 8.28 4.39
N GLY A 52 4.78 8.81 4.11
CA GLY A 52 4.07 9.71 5.02
C GLY A 52 3.38 9.01 6.19
N PHE A 53 3.26 7.68 6.16
CA PHE A 53 2.59 6.94 7.24
C PHE A 53 3.54 6.53 8.36
N GLY A 54 2.97 6.49 9.57
CA GLY A 54 3.62 5.88 10.73
C GLY A 54 3.83 4.38 10.56
N GLN A 55 4.80 3.84 11.30
CA GLN A 55 5.18 2.42 11.18
C GLN A 55 4.04 1.45 11.48
N SER A 56 3.15 1.77 12.42
CA SER A 56 1.98 0.95 12.76
C SER A 56 1.03 0.74 11.57
N VAL A 57 0.82 1.78 10.75
CA VAL A 57 -0.01 1.73 9.56
C VAL A 57 0.65 0.85 8.49
N LEU A 58 1.95 1.02 8.28
CA LEU A 58 2.72 0.20 7.34
C LEU A 58 2.72 -1.28 7.74
N GLU A 59 2.84 -1.59 9.03
CA GLU A 59 2.76 -2.95 9.55
C GLU A 59 1.35 -3.54 9.41
N ALA A 60 0.30 -2.75 9.61
CA ALA A 60 -1.07 -3.20 9.41
C ALA A 60 -1.33 -3.55 7.92
N ILE A 61 -0.86 -2.71 6.99
CA ILE A 61 -0.93 -2.98 5.56
C ILE A 61 -0.12 -4.25 5.22
N ALA A 62 1.09 -4.38 5.74
CA ALA A 62 1.92 -5.57 5.50
C ALA A 62 1.23 -6.85 5.98
N ARG A 63 0.60 -6.85 7.16
CA ARG A 63 -0.16 -7.99 7.68
C ARG A 63 -1.33 -8.37 6.79
N ILE A 64 -2.08 -7.39 6.26
CA ILE A 64 -3.18 -7.65 5.31
C ILE A 64 -2.67 -8.30 4.03
N LEU A 65 -1.50 -7.85 3.56
CA LEU A 65 -0.86 -8.36 2.35
C LEU A 65 -0.10 -9.68 2.57
N GLY A 66 0.06 -10.13 3.82
CA GLY A 66 0.86 -11.32 4.17
C GLY A 66 2.37 -11.12 3.97
N LEU A 67 2.88 -9.91 4.21
CA LEU A 67 4.29 -9.50 4.03
C LEU A 67 5.11 -9.46 5.32
#